data_AF-A0AAE3MI64-F1
#
_entry.id   AF-A0AAE3MI64-F1
#
_cell.length_a   1.000
_cell.length_b   1.000
_cell.length_c   1.000
_cell.angle_alpha   90.00
_cell.angle_beta   90.00
_cell.angle_gamma   90.00
#
_symmetry.space_group_name_H-M   'P 1'
#
loop_
_entity.id
_entity.type
_entity.pdbx_description
1 polymer ?
#
loop_
_entity_poly.entity_id
_entity_poly.type
_entity_poly.pdbx_seq_one_letter_code
_entity_poly.pdbx_strand_id
1 'polypeptide(L)'
;MKIKLAEKLYHGKEGYNCAQAILKAFQPEYSISEHIITKASENGTGKAENGICGALYAAHYLLKEPTNINKINQDFIVKGGSIRCKEIRRNRKLSCKECVKLAAENLQRFRCK
;
A
#
# COMPACT_ATOMS: atom_id res chain seq x y z
N MET A 1 13.02 4.07 -9.61
CA MET A 1 11.89 4.79 -8.96
C MET A 1 10.81 3.80 -8.52
N LYS A 2 10.65 3.54 -7.22
CA LYS A 2 9.66 2.56 -6.71
C LYS A 2 8.21 3.07 -6.74
N ILE A 3 8.00 4.37 -6.56
CA ILE A 3 6.67 5.00 -6.62
C ILE A 3 6.01 4.74 -7.98
N LYS A 4 6.66 5.14 -9.09
CA LYS A 4 6.16 4.91 -10.46
C LYS A 4 5.98 3.42 -10.77
N LEU A 5 6.85 2.55 -10.25
CA LEU A 5 6.73 1.11 -10.43
C LEU A 5 5.45 0.58 -9.76
N ALA A 6 5.20 0.94 -8.50
CA ALA A 6 4.00 0.53 -7.78
C ALA A 6 2.73 1.01 -8.49
N GLU A 7 2.70 2.27 -8.94
CA GLU A 7 1.56 2.81 -9.70
C GLU A 7 1.33 2.08 -11.03
N LYS A 8 2.41 1.66 -11.72
CA LYS A 8 2.33 0.90 -12.97
C LYS A 8 1.84 -0.53 -12.74
N LEU A 9 2.25 -1.15 -11.64
CA LEU A 9 1.85 -2.52 -11.29
C LEU A 9 0.38 -2.60 -10.89
N TYR A 10 -0.16 -1.57 -10.23
CA TYR A 10 -1.56 -1.51 -9.85
C TYR A 10 -2.49 -1.54 -11.09
N HIS A 11 -3.15 -2.70 -11.29
CA HIS A 11 -3.87 -3.12 -12.49
C HIS A 11 -3.08 -2.92 -13.80
N GLY A 12 -1.76 -3.14 -13.74
CA GLY A 12 -0.91 -3.26 -14.91
C GLY A 12 -1.11 -4.60 -15.64
N LYS A 13 -0.10 -5.03 -16.40
CA LYS A 13 -0.15 -6.25 -17.23
C LYS A 13 -0.54 -7.50 -16.44
N GLU A 14 -0.10 -7.60 -15.19
CA GLU A 14 -0.33 -8.73 -14.30
C GLU A 14 -1.65 -8.63 -13.51
N GLY A 15 -2.40 -7.53 -13.65
CA GLY A 15 -3.70 -7.35 -13.00
C GLY A 15 -3.64 -7.14 -11.48
N TYR A 16 -2.47 -6.81 -10.92
CA TYR A 16 -2.27 -6.72 -9.48
C TYR A 16 -3.21 -5.72 -8.78
N ASN A 17 -3.70 -6.11 -7.61
CA ASN A 17 -4.45 -5.20 -6.74
C ASN A 17 -3.51 -4.21 -5.99
N CYS A 18 -4.08 -3.37 -5.13
CA CYS A 18 -3.34 -2.33 -4.41
C CYS A 18 -2.30 -2.87 -3.42
N ALA A 19 -2.54 -4.01 -2.77
CA ALA A 19 -1.57 -4.66 -1.88
C ALA A 19 -0.43 -5.31 -2.67
N GLN A 20 -0.79 -6.07 -3.72
CA GLN A 20 0.17 -6.75 -4.58
C GLN A 20 1.11 -5.79 -5.28
N ALA A 21 0.60 -4.65 -5.76
CA ALA A 21 1.41 -3.62 -6.41
C ALA A 21 2.52 -3.08 -5.50
N ILE A 22 2.22 -2.86 -4.21
CA ILE A 22 3.20 -2.43 -3.21
C ILE A 22 4.23 -3.53 -2.95
N LEU A 23 3.78 -4.74 -2.62
CA LEU A 23 4.68 -5.85 -2.32
C LEU A 23 5.59 -6.15 -3.51
N LYS A 24 5.05 -6.20 -4.74
CA LYS A 24 5.83 -6.46 -5.94
C LYS A 24 6.82 -5.34 -6.25
N ALA A 25 6.44 -4.07 -6.09
CA ALA A 25 7.36 -2.95 -6.32
C ALA A 25 8.57 -3.00 -5.38
N PHE A 26 8.33 -3.33 -4.12
CA PHE A 26 9.34 -3.36 -3.05
C PHE A 26 9.98 -4.73 -2.84
N GLN A 27 9.62 -5.72 -3.65
CA GLN A 27 10.06 -7.11 -3.53
C GLN A 27 11.58 -7.28 -3.35
N PRO A 28 12.47 -6.66 -4.17
CA PRO A 28 13.91 -6.87 -4.04
C PRO A 28 14.50 -6.25 -2.77
N GLU A 29 13.83 -5.23 -2.20
CA GLU A 29 14.34 -4.45 -1.06
C GLU A 29 14.04 -5.11 0.28
N TYR A 30 12.95 -5.88 0.32
CA TYR A 30 12.45 -6.54 1.53
C TYR A 30 12.51 -8.06 1.41
N SER A 31 13.14 -8.59 0.35
CA SER A 31 13.27 -10.03 0.07
C SER A 31 11.93 -10.77 0.14
N ILE A 32 10.89 -10.19 -0.46
CA ILE A 32 9.52 -10.72 -0.40
C ILE A 32 9.40 -11.89 -1.37
N SER A 33 8.85 -13.02 -0.91
CA SER A 33 8.61 -14.17 -1.79
C SER A 33 7.42 -13.93 -2.73
N GLU A 34 7.44 -14.55 -3.91
CA GLU A 34 6.29 -14.52 -4.83
C GLU A 34 5.01 -15.06 -4.16
N HIS A 35 5.14 -16.05 -3.27
CA HIS A 35 4.02 -16.61 -2.53
C HIS A 35 3.25 -15.54 -1.72
N ILE A 36 3.97 -14.63 -1.05
CA ILE A 36 3.35 -13.53 -0.30
C ILE A 36 2.61 -12.57 -1.24
N ILE A 37 3.20 -12.26 -2.39
CA ILE A 37 2.59 -11.38 -3.41
C ILE A 37 1.32 -12.04 -3.98
N THR A 38 1.34 -13.35 -4.24
CA THR A 38 0.18 -14.09 -4.71
C THR A 38 -0.94 -14.11 -3.66
N LYS A 39 -0.61 -14.39 -2.40
CA LYS A 39 -1.57 -14.39 -1.29
C LYS A 39 -2.23 -13.01 -1.08
N ALA A 40 -1.48 -11.93 -1.31
CA ALA A 40 -2.02 -10.58 -1.20
C ALA A 40 -3.11 -10.24 -2.24
N SER A 41 -3.38 -11.11 -3.22
CA SER A 41 -4.55 -11.00 -4.11
C SER A 41 -5.88 -10.92 -3.34
N GLU A 42 -5.95 -11.56 -2.15
CA GLU A 42 -7.11 -11.57 -1.27
C GLU A 42 -7.38 -10.23 -0.59
N ASN A 43 -6.38 -9.33 -0.51
CA ASN A 43 -6.43 -8.06 0.23
C ASN A 43 -7.02 -6.89 -0.58
N GLY A 44 -7.46 -7.13 -1.82
CA GLY A 44 -8.06 -6.12 -2.69
C GLY A 44 -9.42 -5.62 -2.20
N THR A 45 -9.86 -4.46 -2.69
CA THR A 45 -11.24 -3.96 -2.49
C THR A 45 -11.67 -3.83 -1.02
N GLY A 46 -10.71 -3.61 -0.11
CA GLY A 46 -10.98 -3.48 1.32
C GLY A 46 -11.25 -4.80 2.04
N LYS A 47 -10.74 -5.91 1.50
CA LYS A 47 -10.76 -7.24 2.13
C LYS A 47 -9.55 -7.51 3.05
N ALA A 48 -8.56 -6.62 3.05
CA ALA A 48 -7.49 -6.68 4.04
C ALA A 48 -8.08 -6.62 5.45
N GLU A 49 -7.32 -7.13 6.42
CA GLU A 49 -7.72 -7.20 7.82
C GLU A 49 -8.32 -5.87 8.33
N ASN A 50 -9.42 -5.95 9.07
CA ASN A 50 -10.17 -4.79 9.59
C ASN A 50 -10.65 -3.79 8.52
N GLY A 51 -10.67 -4.18 7.25
CA GLY A 51 -11.07 -3.33 6.12
C GLY A 51 -10.06 -2.25 5.76
N ILE A 52 -8.81 -2.39 6.20
CA ILE A 52 -7.73 -1.44 5.91
C ILE A 52 -7.50 -1.35 4.39
N CYS A 53 -7.03 -0.20 3.91
CA CYS A 53 -6.59 -0.05 2.51
C CYS A 53 -5.49 -1.07 2.19
N GLY A 54 -5.65 -1.87 1.14
CA GLY A 54 -4.67 -2.91 0.79
C GLY A 54 -3.24 -2.39 0.56
N ALA A 55 -3.08 -1.20 -0.01
CA ALA A 55 -1.76 -0.57 -0.16
C ALA A 55 -1.13 -0.20 1.20
N LEU A 56 -1.94 0.32 2.14
CA LEU A 56 -1.48 0.65 3.49
C LEU A 56 -1.16 -0.62 4.29
N TYR A 57 -2.00 -1.65 4.19
CA TYR A 57 -1.79 -2.94 4.82
C TYR A 57 -0.47 -3.58 4.37
N ALA A 58 -0.21 -3.57 3.05
CA ALA A 58 1.07 -4.01 2.51
C ALA A 58 2.25 -3.17 3.04
N ALA A 59 2.09 -1.85 3.17
CA ALA A 59 3.14 -1.02 3.75
C ALA A 59 3.38 -1.32 5.23
N HIS A 60 2.34 -1.60 6.03
CA HIS A 60 2.50 -2.05 7.42
C HIS A 60 3.31 -3.33 7.50
N TYR A 61 3.02 -4.30 6.64
CA TYR A 61 3.77 -5.56 6.58
C TYR A 61 5.27 -5.35 6.32
N LEU A 62 5.65 -4.30 5.57
CA LEU A 62 7.05 -4.00 5.25
C LEU A 62 7.75 -3.14 6.31
N LEU A 63 7.00 -2.36 7.09
CA LEU A 63 7.56 -1.50 8.12
C LEU A 63 7.76 -2.27 9.43
N LYS A 64 8.99 -2.25 9.96
CA LYS A 64 9.32 -2.91 11.24
C LYS A 64 9.08 -2.00 12.45
N GLU A 65 9.17 -0.69 12.27
CA GLU A 65 9.11 0.28 13.34
C GLU A 65 7.68 0.81 13.57
N PRO A 66 7.11 0.68 14.80
CA PRO A 66 5.78 1.20 15.13
C PRO A 66 5.63 2.69 14.83
N THR A 67 6.70 3.47 15.02
CA THR A 67 6.70 4.91 14.72
C THR A 67 6.44 5.19 13.23
N ASN A 68 6.97 4.37 12.32
CA ASN A 68 6.76 4.56 10.88
C ASN A 68 5.35 4.10 10.46
N ILE A 69 4.84 3.02 11.07
CA ILE A 69 3.45 2.57 10.91
C ILE A 69 2.46 3.68 11.32
N ASN A 70 2.71 4.34 12.46
CA ASN A 70 1.88 5.44 12.92
C ASN A 70 1.95 6.64 11.97
N LYS A 71 3.13 7.00 11.46
CA LYS A 71 3.30 8.11 10.51
C LYS A 71 2.55 7.88 9.19
N ILE A 72 2.66 6.68 8.59
CA ILE A 72 1.92 6.38 7.36
C ILE A 72 0.40 6.34 7.60
N ASN A 73 -0.06 5.85 8.76
CA ASN A 73 -1.47 5.92 9.13
C ASN A 73 -1.97 7.36 9.18
N GLN A 74 -1.20 8.25 9.80
CA GLN A 74 -1.54 9.67 9.86
C GLN A 74 -1.57 10.31 8.46
N ASP A 75 -0.62 9.98 7.58
CA ASP A 75 -0.65 10.46 6.20
C ASP A 75 -1.92 10.03 5.45
N PHE A 76 -2.37 8.78 5.66
CA PHE A 76 -3.63 8.28 5.08
C PHE A 76 -4.85 8.96 5.69
N ILE A 77 -4.85 9.24 6.99
CA ILE A 77 -5.93 9.97 7.65
C ILE A 77 -5.99 11.42 7.15
N VAL A 78 -4.85 12.11 7.09
CA VAL A 78 -4.78 13.51 6.64
C VAL A 78 -5.20 13.64 5.17
N LYS A 79 -4.65 12.80 4.29
CA LYS A 79 -4.91 12.89 2.84
C LYS A 79 -6.20 12.20 2.42
N GLY A 80 -6.51 11.03 2.97
CA GLY A 80 -7.65 10.18 2.60
C GLY A 80 -8.85 10.26 3.55
N GLY A 81 -8.69 10.85 4.74
CA GLY A 81 -9.72 10.93 5.77
C GLY A 81 -9.96 9.64 6.55
N SER A 82 -9.23 8.56 6.27
CA SER A 82 -9.31 7.27 7.00
C SER A 82 -8.16 6.36 6.57
N ILE A 83 -7.93 5.29 7.34
CA ILE A 83 -7.09 4.14 6.94
C ILE A 83 -7.90 3.02 6.26
N ARG A 84 -9.23 3.04 6.39
CA ARG A 84 -10.12 1.99 5.90
C ARG A 84 -10.50 2.24 4.46
N CYS A 85 -10.40 1.20 3.64
CA CYS A 85 -10.57 1.30 2.18
C CYS A 85 -11.92 1.94 1.82
N LYS A 86 -13.03 1.40 2.34
CA LYS A 86 -14.39 1.87 2.02
C LYS A 86 -14.62 3.33 2.45
N GLU A 87 -14.04 3.75 3.58
CA GLU A 87 -14.14 5.12 4.07
C GLU A 87 -13.33 6.08 3.19
N ILE A 88 -12.09 5.72 2.82
CA ILE A 88 -11.30 6.49 1.86
C ILE A 88 -12.06 6.65 0.53
N ARG A 89 -12.65 5.56 0.01
CA ARG A 89 -13.48 5.61 -1.21
C ARG A 89 -14.67 6.55 -1.05
N ARG A 90 -15.38 6.47 0.08
CA ARG A 90 -16.55 7.31 0.39
C ARG A 90 -16.19 8.79 0.47
N ASN A 91 -15.04 9.11 1.05
CA ASN A 91 -14.55 10.48 1.20
C ASN A 91 -14.13 11.11 -0.14
N ARG A 92 -13.90 10.30 -1.19
CA ARG A 92 -13.49 10.73 -2.54
C ARG A 92 -12.22 11.60 -2.59
N LYS A 93 -11.40 11.57 -1.53
CA LYS A 93 -10.14 12.33 -1.45
C LYS A 93 -8.96 11.63 -2.13
N LEU A 94 -8.94 10.30 -2.13
CA LEU A 94 -7.89 9.49 -2.77
C LEU A 94 -8.50 8.39 -3.64
N SER A 95 -7.99 8.23 -4.86
CA SER A 95 -8.16 7.06 -5.72
C SER A 95 -7.35 5.86 -5.18
N CYS A 96 -7.68 4.63 -5.59
CA CYS A 96 -6.87 3.46 -5.21
C CYS A 96 -5.43 3.57 -5.73
N LYS A 97 -5.23 4.16 -6.91
CA LYS A 97 -3.90 4.43 -7.48
C LYS A 97 -3.13 5.45 -6.64
N GLU A 98 -3.80 6.50 -6.15
CA GLU A 98 -3.17 7.48 -5.25
C GLU A 98 -2.86 6.89 -3.88
N CYS A 99 -3.66 5.94 -3.37
CA CYS A 99 -3.30 5.19 -2.16
C CYS A 99 -2.03 4.36 -2.37
N VAL A 100 -1.86 3.72 -3.55
CA VAL A 100 -0.63 3.00 -3.91
C VAL A 100 0.56 3.97 -3.98
N LYS A 101 0.39 5.11 -4.64
CA LYS A 101 1.41 6.18 -4.69
C LYS A 101 1.81 6.63 -3.29
N LEU A 102 0.85 6.96 -2.43
CA LEU A 102 1.09 7.45 -1.08
C LEU A 102 1.81 6.42 -0.20
N ALA A 103 1.44 5.15 -0.31
CA ALA A 103 2.12 4.07 0.40
C ALA A 103 3.57 3.92 -0.07
N ALA A 104 3.81 3.95 -1.38
CA ALA A 104 5.15 3.86 -1.94
C ALA A 104 6.03 5.07 -1.58
N GLU A 105 5.47 6.29 -1.57
CA GLU A 105 6.15 7.51 -1.11
C GLU A 105 6.59 7.38 0.35
N ASN A 106 5.71 6.88 1.22
CA ASN A 106 6.00 6.66 2.63
C ASN A 106 7.10 5.62 2.84
N LEU A 107 6.99 4.47 2.18
CA LEU A 107 8.02 3.42 2.25
C LEU A 107 9.39 3.95 1.82
N GLN A 108 9.45 4.69 0.71
CA GLN A 108 10.70 5.29 0.25
C GLN A 108 11.24 6.33 1.23
N ARG A 109 10.38 7.18 1.79
CA ARG A 109 10.75 8.21 2.78
C ARG A 109 11.34 7.61 4.05
N PHE A 110 10.81 6.50 4.54
CA PHE A 110 11.28 5.89 5.79
C PHE A 110 12.53 5.04 5.65
N ARG A 111 12.91 4.66 4.41
CA ARG A 111 14.17 3.96 4.14
C ARG A 111 15.37 4.89 3.95
N CYS A 112 15.16 6.17 3.66
CA CYS A 112 16.23 7.16 3.52
C CYS A 112 16.68 7.77 4.86
N LYS A 113 16.44 7.09 5.99
CA LYS A 113 16.90 7.52 7.32
C LYS A 113 17.78 6.45 7.94
#